data_AF-A0A522PVX1-F1
#
_entry.id   AF-A0A522PVX1-F1
#
_cell.length_a   1.000
_cell.length_b   1.000
_cell.length_c   1.000
_cell.angle_alpha   90.00
_cell.angle_beta   90.00
_cell.angle_gamma   90.00
#
_symmetry.space_group_name_H-M   'P 1'
#
loop_
_entity.id
_entity.type
_entity.pdbx_description
1 polymer ?
#
loop_
_entity_poly.entity_id
_entity_poly.type
_entity_poly.pdbx_seq_one_letter_code
_entity_poly.pdbx_strand_id
1 'polypeptide(L)'
;MRPDKDREGMGLLARLPGTSFCPLKRAAATCGLAALIFAGALLARAGDRVAPQSASGVRKAGPVYVILWFDTEDYVLPQSDDSAKRIAEFLTSQGVHATFKVVGEKARTLERRHREDVIAALDRHAIAYHSNYHSWHASPAEYEARLDWQDGVEEFVRREQPGIDDIRRIFGRMPTAYGQPGSSWCPEAQPAVRKMGIRVYLDDGEQIGLDGKPFWYGGVLNIFDMKYISDLRPNDSWTNIEEVKANFKKAYTALSQSGGGLISIYFHPCEFIHKEFWDAVNFSHGAEPPRSEWKLPPVKTPEEQARTFAFFEKFVEYMKTLPVQFVTAPETLKLYPDVAQTHSFSRQDLSEIARSVQPAVSFQVHDGYDLSASEVLWLLNTYVSRVIEKAPSQFIELHGTPLGPNSDSMDASMSGEVNVPWYQFQWAIQDVESALQVNAQVPTVVWVGGNPYPPESYLVALANVAGKLLEGKQPPQEITLAPAQLDAAKYVAKNTPQVWSWPIFRPGFNGKHLLDLARLQAWTLKPAQLETSQGRTASGALPKN
;
A
#
# COMPACT_ATOMS: atom_id res chain seq x y z
N MET A 1 -48.86 -65.12 -2.97
CA MET A 1 -49.99 -64.24 -3.30
C MET A 1 -49.53 -63.22 -4.34
N ARG A 2 -49.91 -63.44 -5.60
CA ARG A 2 -50.16 -62.39 -6.61
C ARG A 2 -51.64 -61.95 -6.47
N PRO A 3 -52.07 -60.77 -6.94
CA PRO A 3 -52.31 -60.47 -8.38
C PRO A 3 -51.63 -59.14 -8.82
N ASP A 4 -51.20 -58.87 -10.05
CA ASP A 4 -51.58 -59.21 -11.45
C ASP A 4 -52.37 -58.09 -12.17
N LYS A 5 -51.98 -57.88 -13.45
CA LYS A 5 -52.63 -57.16 -14.60
C LYS A 5 -52.21 -55.70 -14.88
N ASP A 6 -51.53 -55.39 -16.00
CA ASP A 6 -51.94 -55.37 -17.45
C ASP A 6 -52.93 -54.21 -17.75
N ARG A 7 -52.93 -53.44 -18.85
CA ARG A 7 -52.25 -53.39 -20.17
C ARG A 7 -52.74 -52.11 -20.93
N GLU A 8 -52.15 -51.89 -22.12
CA GLU A 8 -52.61 -51.09 -23.30
C GLU A 8 -52.19 -49.60 -23.37
N GLY A 9 -51.70 -49.05 -24.49
CA GLY A 9 -51.43 -49.56 -25.84
C GLY A 9 -51.07 -48.43 -26.83
N MET A 10 -50.36 -48.79 -27.92
CA MET A 10 -50.18 -48.09 -29.23
C MET A 10 -49.48 -46.71 -29.25
N GLY A 11 -48.50 -46.38 -30.08
CA GLY A 11 -47.97 -46.97 -31.31
C GLY A 11 -48.03 -45.93 -32.45
N LEU A 12 -46.90 -45.34 -32.85
CA LEU A 12 -46.67 -44.93 -34.25
C LEU A 12 -45.18 -44.72 -34.58
N LEU A 13 -44.73 -45.47 -35.58
CA LEU A 13 -43.45 -45.35 -36.29
C LEU A 13 -43.60 -44.37 -37.46
N ALA A 14 -42.61 -43.51 -37.68
CA ALA A 14 -42.31 -42.95 -39.01
C ALA A 14 -40.82 -42.64 -39.17
N ARG A 15 -40.34 -42.82 -40.40
CA ARG A 15 -38.95 -43.01 -40.85
C ARG A 15 -38.13 -41.70 -41.00
N LEU A 16 -36.83 -41.84 -40.73
CA LEU A 16 -35.58 -41.25 -41.30
C LEU A 16 -35.68 -40.41 -42.61
N PRO A 17 -34.74 -39.48 -42.93
CA PRO A 17 -33.26 -39.70 -42.92
C PRO A 17 -32.35 -38.52 -42.49
N GLY A 18 -31.15 -38.82 -41.94
CA GLY A 18 -29.84 -38.58 -42.57
C GLY A 18 -29.29 -37.16 -42.32
N THR A 19 -28.21 -36.94 -41.57
CA THR A 19 -26.84 -36.98 -42.10
C THR A 19 -25.78 -36.72 -41.01
N SER A 20 -24.65 -37.42 -41.15
CA SER A 20 -23.25 -37.02 -40.85
C SER A 20 -22.71 -36.95 -39.40
N PHE A 21 -21.83 -37.92 -39.16
CA PHE A 21 -20.77 -38.00 -38.14
C PHE A 21 -19.65 -36.95 -38.32
N CYS A 22 -19.16 -36.35 -37.23
CA CYS A 22 -17.71 -36.28 -36.90
C CYS A 22 -17.47 -35.76 -35.46
N PRO A 23 -16.36 -36.14 -34.78
CA PRO A 23 -16.27 -36.16 -33.32
C PRO A 23 -15.64 -34.91 -32.68
N LEU A 24 -16.00 -34.68 -31.42
CA LEU A 24 -15.41 -33.68 -30.52
C LEU A 24 -13.90 -33.86 -30.38
N LYS A 25 -13.15 -32.80 -30.67
CA LYS A 25 -11.78 -32.60 -30.18
C LYS A 25 -11.81 -31.71 -28.94
N ARG A 26 -11.15 -32.19 -27.88
CA ARG A 26 -10.78 -31.45 -26.67
C ARG A 26 -9.94 -30.22 -27.06
N ALA A 27 -10.34 -29.04 -26.61
CA ALA A 27 -9.53 -27.83 -26.67
C ALA A 27 -8.97 -27.55 -25.28
N ALA A 28 -7.65 -27.52 -25.18
CA ALA A 28 -6.90 -27.02 -24.04
C ALA A 28 -7.06 -25.50 -23.96
N ALA A 29 -7.34 -24.99 -22.77
CA ALA A 29 -7.42 -23.56 -22.50
C ALA A 29 -5.99 -23.01 -22.31
N THR A 30 -5.49 -22.30 -23.32
CA THR A 30 -4.34 -21.40 -23.22
C THR A 30 -4.87 -19.99 -22.93
N CYS A 31 -4.64 -19.48 -21.72
CA CYS A 31 -4.90 -18.07 -21.38
C CYS A 31 -3.79 -17.20 -21.99
N GLY A 32 -4.14 -16.43 -23.02
CA GLY A 32 -3.25 -15.49 -23.68
C GLY A 32 -3.29 -14.11 -23.02
N LEU A 33 -2.09 -13.55 -22.84
CA LEU A 33 -1.79 -12.15 -22.56
C LEU A 33 -2.53 -11.21 -23.53
N ALA A 34 -3.26 -10.23 -23.00
CA ALA A 34 -3.83 -9.14 -23.79
C ALA A 34 -2.89 -7.93 -23.76
N ALA A 35 -2.12 -7.75 -24.84
CA ALA A 35 -1.44 -6.50 -25.14
C ALA A 35 -2.44 -5.52 -25.78
N LEU A 36 -2.70 -4.39 -25.11
CA LEU A 36 -3.55 -3.32 -25.64
C LEU A 36 -2.68 -2.24 -26.28
N ILE A 37 -2.74 -2.19 -27.61
CA ILE A 37 -2.27 -1.08 -28.44
C ILE A 37 -3.42 -0.06 -28.51
N PHE A 38 -3.20 1.18 -28.08
CA PHE A 38 -4.07 2.30 -28.44
C PHE A 38 -3.27 3.38 -29.17
N ALA A 39 -3.53 3.49 -30.47
CA ALA A 39 -3.19 4.63 -31.30
C ALA A 39 -4.35 5.63 -31.29
N GLY A 40 -4.01 6.92 -31.35
CA GLY A 40 -4.87 8.02 -30.93
C GLY A 40 -5.91 8.54 -31.93
N ALA A 41 -6.71 9.47 -31.44
CA ALA A 41 -7.36 10.52 -32.21
C ALA A 41 -7.59 11.75 -31.30
N LEU A 42 -6.84 12.81 -31.59
CA LEU A 42 -7.01 14.17 -31.08
C LEU A 42 -8.12 14.87 -31.87
N LEU A 43 -8.94 15.70 -31.20
CA LEU A 43 -9.48 16.95 -31.76
C LEU A 43 -9.86 17.94 -30.63
N ALA A 44 -9.13 19.06 -30.64
CA ALA A 44 -9.20 20.37 -29.97
C ALA A 44 -10.55 20.85 -29.38
N ARG A 45 -10.58 21.56 -28.23
CA ARG A 45 -10.30 23.01 -27.98
C ARG A 45 -10.64 23.28 -26.48
N ALA A 46 -10.23 24.30 -25.73
CA ALA A 46 -9.33 25.45 -25.81
C ALA A 46 -9.28 26.07 -24.39
N GLY A 47 -8.16 26.69 -23.98
CA GLY A 47 -8.16 27.60 -22.81
C GLY A 47 -6.86 27.72 -22.01
N ASP A 48 -5.70 27.88 -22.66
CA ASP A 48 -4.43 28.10 -21.97
C ASP A 48 -4.36 29.51 -21.35
N ARG A 49 -4.29 29.58 -20.02
CA ARG A 49 -3.73 30.73 -19.30
C ARG A 49 -2.22 30.50 -19.16
N VAL A 50 -1.45 31.29 -19.89
CA VAL A 50 0.02 31.30 -19.84
C VAL A 50 0.47 31.78 -18.45
N ALA A 51 1.04 30.88 -17.66
CA ALA A 51 1.83 31.23 -16.49
C ALA A 51 3.23 31.70 -16.92
N PRO A 52 3.81 32.72 -16.28
CA PRO A 52 5.11 33.27 -16.69
C PRO A 52 6.23 32.25 -16.46
N GLN A 53 7.02 32.02 -17.52
CA GLN A 53 8.26 31.25 -17.47
C GLN A 53 9.22 31.90 -16.48
N SER A 54 9.43 31.25 -15.33
CA SER A 54 10.56 31.55 -14.46
C SER A 54 11.84 30.98 -15.08
N ALA A 55 12.89 31.80 -15.04
CA ALA A 55 14.18 31.53 -15.65
C ALA A 55 14.75 30.15 -15.26
N SER A 56 15.24 29.43 -16.26
CA SER A 56 15.92 28.15 -16.15
C SER A 56 17.25 28.28 -15.40
N GLY A 57 17.18 28.27 -14.07
CA GLY A 57 18.33 27.84 -13.26
C GLY A 57 18.58 26.36 -13.58
N VAL A 58 19.83 26.00 -13.90
CA VAL A 58 20.23 24.59 -14.04
C VAL A 58 19.95 23.90 -12.71
N ARG A 59 18.80 23.24 -12.58
CA ARG A 59 18.51 22.40 -11.41
C ARG A 59 19.52 21.27 -11.41
N LYS A 60 20.33 21.19 -10.35
CA LYS A 60 21.28 20.10 -10.15
C LYS A 60 20.51 18.78 -10.18
N ALA A 61 21.02 17.80 -10.92
CA ALA A 61 20.47 16.45 -10.97
C ALA A 61 20.31 15.90 -9.55
N GLY A 62 19.11 15.39 -9.24
CA GLY A 62 18.79 14.83 -7.94
C GLY A 62 19.24 13.37 -7.80
N PRO A 63 19.41 12.88 -6.56
CA PRO A 63 19.82 11.51 -6.30
C PRO A 63 18.71 10.51 -6.65
N VAL A 64 19.09 9.41 -7.31
CA VAL A 64 18.17 8.31 -7.62
C VAL A 64 18.53 7.11 -6.78
N TYR A 65 17.55 6.60 -6.05
CA TYR A 65 17.66 5.41 -5.22
C TYR A 65 17.01 4.21 -5.89
N VAL A 66 17.52 3.02 -5.63
CA VAL A 66 16.94 1.75 -6.09
C VAL A 66 16.70 0.87 -4.89
N ILE A 67 15.46 0.42 -4.71
CA ILE A 67 15.13 -0.66 -3.79
C ILE A 67 14.88 -1.93 -4.59
N LEU A 68 15.71 -2.94 -4.34
CA LEU A 68 15.54 -4.30 -4.85
C LEU A 68 14.94 -5.16 -3.75
N TRP A 69 13.82 -5.81 -4.04
CA TRP A 69 13.17 -6.70 -3.08
C TRP A 69 12.73 -8.04 -3.66
N PHE A 70 12.66 -9.03 -2.76
CA PHE A 70 12.49 -10.43 -3.13
C PHE A 70 11.47 -11.15 -2.25
N ASP A 71 10.46 -11.73 -2.88
CA ASP A 71 9.36 -12.41 -2.21
C ASP A 71 9.78 -13.86 -2.02
N THR A 72 10.29 -14.15 -0.83
CA THR A 72 10.90 -15.43 -0.47
C THR A 72 9.80 -16.31 0.13
N GLU A 73 8.96 -16.82 -0.78
CA GLU A 73 7.63 -17.35 -0.45
C GLU A 73 7.49 -18.88 -0.57
N ASP A 74 8.26 -19.52 -1.46
CA ASP A 74 8.06 -20.94 -1.75
C ASP A 74 8.67 -21.83 -0.66
N TYR A 75 7.80 -22.39 0.18
CA TYR A 75 8.14 -23.39 1.20
C TYR A 75 7.82 -24.83 0.76
N VAL A 76 7.50 -25.07 -0.51
CA VAL A 76 7.21 -26.39 -1.08
C VAL A 76 8.45 -26.98 -1.74
N LEU A 77 9.05 -26.30 -2.72
CA LEU A 77 10.17 -26.86 -3.50
C LEU A 77 11.54 -26.56 -2.83
N PRO A 78 12.36 -27.59 -2.49
CA PRO A 78 13.70 -27.37 -1.91
C PRO A 78 14.64 -26.52 -2.76
N GLN A 79 14.59 -26.64 -4.09
CA GLN A 79 15.45 -25.89 -5.00
C GLN A 79 15.23 -24.37 -4.92
N SER A 80 14.08 -23.92 -4.43
CA SER A 80 13.81 -22.50 -4.20
C SER A 80 14.70 -21.93 -3.08
N ASP A 81 15.09 -22.75 -2.11
CA ASP A 81 16.06 -22.38 -1.06
C ASP A 81 17.42 -22.03 -1.71
N ASP A 82 17.87 -22.83 -2.67
CA ASP A 82 19.14 -22.61 -3.41
C ASP A 82 19.07 -21.39 -4.32
N SER A 83 17.92 -21.15 -4.95
CA SER A 83 17.70 -19.95 -5.76
C SER A 83 17.81 -18.68 -4.91
N ALA A 84 17.15 -18.65 -3.75
CA ALA A 84 17.23 -17.53 -2.81
C ALA A 84 18.68 -17.27 -2.35
N LYS A 85 19.40 -18.34 -2.00
CA LYS A 85 20.82 -18.26 -1.64
C LYS A 85 21.67 -17.69 -2.77
N ARG A 86 21.54 -18.21 -4.00
CA ARG A 86 22.32 -17.74 -5.16
C ARG A 86 22.13 -16.25 -5.40
N ILE A 87 20.89 -15.77 -5.33
CA ILE A 87 20.56 -14.36 -5.52
C ILE A 87 21.21 -13.50 -4.43
N ALA A 88 21.07 -13.90 -3.16
CA ALA A 88 21.66 -13.18 -2.02
C ALA A 88 23.20 -13.14 -2.08
N GLU A 89 23.83 -14.27 -2.38
CA GLU A 89 25.29 -14.34 -2.52
C GLU A 89 25.80 -13.48 -3.69
N PHE A 90 25.10 -13.50 -4.84
CA PHE A 90 25.42 -12.63 -5.96
C PHE A 90 25.30 -11.16 -5.59
N LEU A 91 24.17 -10.73 -5.00
CA LEU A 91 23.98 -9.33 -4.59
C LEU A 91 25.03 -8.87 -3.57
N THR A 92 25.36 -9.73 -2.59
CA THR A 92 26.46 -9.50 -1.66
C THR A 92 27.78 -9.31 -2.40
N SER A 93 28.10 -10.17 -3.37
CA SER A 93 29.34 -10.06 -4.17
C SER A 93 29.40 -8.77 -4.99
N GLN A 94 28.24 -8.21 -5.33
CA GLN A 94 28.13 -6.94 -6.05
C GLN A 94 28.16 -5.71 -5.13
N GLY A 95 28.23 -5.90 -3.80
CA GLY A 95 28.12 -4.81 -2.83
C GLY A 95 26.72 -4.19 -2.79
N VAL A 96 25.69 -4.93 -3.19
CA VAL A 96 24.29 -4.47 -3.23
C VAL A 96 23.54 -5.05 -2.05
N HIS A 97 22.92 -4.17 -1.26
CA HIS A 97 22.07 -4.54 -0.15
C HIS A 97 20.60 -4.48 -0.61
N ALA A 98 19.89 -5.61 -0.54
CA ALA A 98 18.49 -5.74 -0.95
C ALA A 98 17.58 -6.05 0.25
N THR A 99 16.27 -6.19 -0.01
CA THR A 99 15.27 -6.58 0.98
C THR A 99 14.66 -7.94 0.62
N PHE A 100 14.76 -8.94 1.48
CA PHE A 100 14.10 -10.23 1.30
C PHE A 100 12.87 -10.30 2.20
N LYS A 101 11.67 -10.30 1.60
CA LYS A 101 10.40 -10.51 2.30
C LYS A 101 10.23 -12.02 2.50
N VAL A 102 10.34 -12.49 3.74
CA VAL A 102 10.31 -13.91 4.10
C VAL A 102 8.95 -14.28 4.69
N VAL A 103 8.35 -15.33 4.16
CA VAL A 103 7.12 -15.92 4.75
C VAL A 103 7.49 -16.63 6.05
N GLY A 104 6.67 -16.52 7.09
CA GLY A 104 6.92 -17.22 8.37
C GLY A 104 7.13 -18.73 8.17
N GLU A 105 6.30 -19.35 7.34
CA GLU A 105 6.42 -20.77 7.00
C GLU A 105 7.68 -21.11 6.19
N LYS A 106 8.15 -20.18 5.35
CA LYS A 106 9.43 -20.33 4.67
C LYS A 106 10.59 -20.33 5.66
N ALA A 107 10.60 -19.41 6.62
CA ALA A 107 11.62 -19.38 7.66
C ALA A 107 11.65 -20.71 8.44
N ARG A 108 10.48 -21.18 8.92
CA ARG A 108 10.35 -22.49 9.58
C ARG A 108 10.82 -23.64 8.70
N THR A 109 10.58 -23.58 7.39
CA THR A 109 11.01 -24.61 6.44
C THR A 109 12.52 -24.65 6.26
N LEU A 110 13.18 -23.48 6.17
CA LEU A 110 14.64 -23.40 6.10
C LEU A 110 15.28 -24.00 7.35
N GLU A 111 14.74 -23.69 8.53
CA GLU A 111 15.18 -24.28 9.81
C GLU A 111 15.01 -25.81 9.82
N ARG A 112 13.83 -26.32 9.48
CA ARG A 112 13.56 -27.78 9.42
C ARG A 112 14.43 -28.52 8.42
N ARG A 113 14.85 -27.84 7.35
CA ARG A 113 15.73 -28.41 6.31
C ARG A 113 17.21 -28.26 6.63
N HIS A 114 17.58 -27.68 7.78
CA HIS A 114 18.97 -27.38 8.14
C HIS A 114 19.68 -26.57 7.04
N ARG A 115 19.03 -25.47 6.62
CA ARG A 115 19.54 -24.54 5.61
C ARG A 115 20.12 -23.28 6.27
N GLU A 116 20.98 -23.48 7.27
CA GLU A 116 21.71 -22.39 7.92
C GLU A 116 22.57 -21.61 6.90
N ASP A 117 23.00 -22.26 5.82
CA ASP A 117 23.71 -21.63 4.72
C ASP A 117 22.84 -20.60 3.94
N VAL A 118 21.56 -20.89 3.74
CA VAL A 118 20.59 -19.98 3.09
C VAL A 118 20.24 -18.86 4.04
N ILE A 119 19.95 -19.18 5.29
CA ILE A 119 19.65 -18.19 6.33
C ILE A 119 20.82 -17.19 6.42
N ALA A 120 22.06 -17.67 6.51
CA ALA A 120 23.25 -16.82 6.57
C ALA A 120 23.48 -15.98 5.30
N ALA A 121 23.09 -16.46 4.12
CA ALA A 121 23.18 -15.69 2.88
C ALA A 121 22.14 -14.55 2.85
N LEU A 122 20.88 -14.87 3.16
CA LEU A 122 19.81 -13.89 3.30
C LEU A 122 20.11 -12.88 4.40
N ASP A 123 20.78 -13.31 5.47
CA ASP A 123 21.04 -12.48 6.65
C ASP A 123 22.00 -11.30 6.35
N ARG A 124 22.69 -11.32 5.22
CA ARG A 124 23.52 -10.20 4.75
C ARG A 124 22.71 -9.03 4.18
N HIS A 125 21.40 -9.22 4.04
CA HIS A 125 20.46 -8.25 3.49
C HIS A 125 19.43 -7.82 4.55
N ALA A 126 18.50 -6.93 4.19
CA ALA A 126 17.36 -6.63 5.06
C ALA A 126 16.33 -7.77 4.99
N ILE A 127 15.82 -8.20 6.15
CA ILE A 127 14.76 -9.20 6.23
C ILE A 127 13.45 -8.48 6.51
N ALA A 128 12.44 -8.76 5.70
CA ALA A 128 11.10 -8.23 5.81
C ALA A 128 10.10 -9.38 5.98
N TYR A 129 8.90 -9.06 6.43
CA TYR A 129 7.83 -10.01 6.69
C TYR A 129 6.89 -10.13 5.48
N HIS A 130 6.53 -11.35 5.12
CA HIS A 130 5.70 -11.63 3.95
C HIS A 130 4.49 -12.51 4.26
N SER A 131 3.80 -12.19 5.35
CA SER A 131 2.75 -13.00 5.97
C SER A 131 3.22 -14.34 6.56
N ASN A 132 2.35 -14.97 7.37
CA ASN A 132 2.72 -16.14 8.15
C ASN A 132 2.71 -17.40 7.27
N TYR A 133 1.69 -17.50 6.41
CA TYR A 133 1.45 -18.66 5.57
C TYR A 133 1.21 -18.32 4.08
N HIS A 134 1.30 -17.05 3.68
CA HIS A 134 1.22 -16.61 2.29
C HIS A 134 -0.07 -17.00 1.55
N SER A 135 -0.06 -18.15 0.89
CA SER A 135 -1.16 -18.64 0.03
C SER A 135 -2.09 -19.62 0.73
N TRP A 136 -1.90 -19.86 2.03
CA TRP A 136 -2.80 -20.70 2.81
C TRP A 136 -4.08 -19.96 3.18
N HIS A 137 -5.22 -20.62 3.04
CA HIS A 137 -6.52 -20.00 3.24
C HIS A 137 -6.95 -20.00 4.71
N ALA A 138 -7.68 -18.99 5.17
CA ALA A 138 -7.93 -17.71 4.50
C ALA A 138 -6.66 -16.85 4.48
N SER A 139 -6.37 -16.23 3.32
CA SER A 139 -5.34 -15.20 3.16
C SER A 139 -5.77 -13.87 3.79
N PRO A 140 -4.87 -12.88 3.98
CA PRO A 140 -5.19 -11.59 4.60
C PRO A 140 -6.50 -10.95 4.13
N ALA A 141 -6.63 -10.66 2.84
CA ALA A 141 -7.85 -10.07 2.31
C ALA A 141 -9.10 -10.97 2.51
N GLU A 142 -8.96 -12.30 2.56
CA GLU A 142 -10.11 -13.19 2.73
C GLU A 142 -10.68 -13.21 4.14
N TYR A 143 -9.82 -13.20 5.18
CA TYR A 143 -10.32 -13.12 6.55
C TYR A 143 -10.74 -11.71 6.93
N GLU A 144 -10.08 -10.68 6.38
CA GLU A 144 -10.43 -9.27 6.65
C GLU A 144 -11.73 -8.82 5.95
N ALA A 145 -12.06 -9.38 4.78
CA ALA A 145 -13.21 -8.92 3.97
C ALA A 145 -14.58 -8.99 4.67
N ARG A 146 -14.66 -9.58 5.87
CA ARG A 146 -15.90 -9.73 6.66
C ARG A 146 -15.83 -9.07 8.04
N LEU A 147 -14.71 -8.48 8.41
CA LEU A 147 -14.49 -7.91 9.73
C LEU A 147 -14.71 -6.41 9.72
N ASP A 148 -15.14 -5.84 10.83
CA ASP A 148 -15.04 -4.40 11.00
C ASP A 148 -13.58 -3.98 11.24
N TRP A 149 -13.35 -2.67 11.27
CA TRP A 149 -12.00 -2.12 11.41
C TRP A 149 -11.27 -2.60 12.67
N GLN A 150 -11.95 -2.66 13.83
CA GLN A 150 -11.32 -3.01 15.09
C GLN A 150 -11.01 -4.51 15.14
N ASP A 151 -12.00 -5.34 14.86
CA ASP A 151 -11.87 -6.79 14.85
C ASP A 151 -10.85 -7.23 13.79
N GLY A 152 -10.81 -6.55 12.64
CA GLY A 152 -9.84 -6.81 11.58
C GLY A 152 -8.40 -6.57 12.02
N VAL A 153 -8.11 -5.40 12.61
CA VAL A 153 -6.76 -5.10 13.13
C VAL A 153 -6.31 -6.13 14.18
N GLU A 154 -7.20 -6.57 15.07
CA GLU A 154 -6.89 -7.60 16.07
C GLU A 154 -6.69 -8.99 15.46
N GLU A 155 -7.53 -9.36 14.49
CA GLU A 155 -7.44 -10.64 13.79
C GLU A 155 -6.15 -10.72 12.96
N PHE A 156 -5.76 -9.63 12.28
CA PHE A 156 -4.49 -9.54 11.58
C PHE A 156 -3.33 -9.85 12.52
N VAL A 157 -3.24 -9.15 13.66
CA VAL A 157 -2.19 -9.38 14.65
C VAL A 157 -2.23 -10.84 15.13
N ARG A 158 -3.41 -11.38 15.44
CA ARG A 158 -3.56 -12.74 15.94
C ARG A 158 -3.04 -13.79 14.95
N ARG A 159 -3.28 -13.61 13.65
CA ARG A 159 -2.87 -14.56 12.60
C ARG A 159 -1.41 -14.40 12.18
N GLU A 160 -0.93 -13.16 12.16
CA GLU A 160 0.33 -12.80 11.54
C GLU A 160 1.50 -12.68 12.53
N GLN A 161 1.25 -12.32 13.80
CA GLN A 161 2.30 -12.20 14.81
C GLN A 161 3.18 -13.46 14.95
N PRO A 162 2.65 -14.70 14.91
CA PRO A 162 3.48 -15.90 15.01
C PRO A 162 4.54 -16.00 13.89
N GLY A 163 4.24 -15.50 12.69
CA GLY A 163 5.19 -15.47 11.58
C GLY A 163 6.35 -14.50 11.82
N ILE A 164 6.05 -13.33 12.39
CA ILE A 164 7.07 -12.34 12.80
C ILE A 164 7.95 -12.92 13.91
N ASP A 165 7.34 -13.58 14.90
CA ASP A 165 8.07 -14.16 16.03
C ASP A 165 9.04 -15.25 15.59
N ASP A 166 8.63 -16.11 14.64
CA ASP A 166 9.50 -17.13 14.07
C ASP A 166 10.64 -16.54 13.25
N ILE A 167 10.38 -15.52 12.42
CA ILE A 167 11.46 -14.84 11.68
C ILE A 167 12.44 -14.20 12.65
N ARG A 168 11.95 -13.52 13.69
CA ARG A 168 12.79 -12.93 14.74
C ARG A 168 13.68 -13.97 15.40
N ARG A 169 13.14 -15.14 15.71
CA ARG A 169 13.86 -16.24 16.34
C ARG A 169 14.90 -16.85 15.41
N ILE A 170 14.56 -17.08 14.13
CA ILE A 170 15.39 -17.80 13.15
C ILE A 170 16.50 -16.91 12.58
N PHE A 171 16.20 -15.64 12.28
CA PHE A 171 17.17 -14.67 11.76
C PHE A 171 17.84 -13.84 12.86
N GLY A 172 17.39 -13.96 14.11
CA GLY A 172 17.94 -13.21 15.25
C GLY A 172 17.62 -11.72 15.25
N ARG A 173 16.69 -11.24 14.41
CA ARG A 173 16.33 -9.82 14.28
C ARG A 173 14.89 -9.59 13.84
N MET A 174 14.34 -8.45 14.23
CA MET A 174 12.99 -8.05 13.81
C MET A 174 12.93 -7.81 12.30
N PRO A 175 11.91 -8.31 11.60
CA PRO A 175 11.68 -7.93 10.21
C PRO A 175 11.40 -6.42 10.11
N THR A 176 11.89 -5.79 9.05
CA THR A 176 11.95 -4.32 8.94
C THR A 176 10.80 -3.71 8.14
N ALA A 177 10.13 -4.51 7.32
CA ALA A 177 9.02 -4.11 6.46
C ALA A 177 7.98 -5.23 6.37
N TYR A 178 6.79 -4.93 5.90
CA TYR A 178 5.77 -5.90 5.53
C TYR A 178 5.44 -5.77 4.05
N GLY A 179 5.22 -6.89 3.38
CA GLY A 179 4.55 -6.94 2.08
C GLY A 179 3.52 -8.06 2.08
N GLN A 180 2.39 -7.80 1.42
CA GLN A 180 1.26 -8.71 1.36
C GLN A 180 1.53 -9.91 0.43
N PRO A 181 0.87 -11.05 0.64
CA PRO A 181 0.91 -12.13 -0.33
C PRO A 181 0.05 -11.80 -1.55
N GLY A 182 0.65 -11.76 -2.74
CA GLY A 182 -0.04 -11.48 -4.00
C GLY A 182 -0.89 -10.21 -3.97
N SER A 183 -2.15 -10.29 -4.41
CA SER A 183 -3.11 -9.17 -4.33
C SER A 183 -3.98 -9.21 -3.06
N SER A 184 -3.54 -9.93 -2.02
CA SER A 184 -4.23 -10.06 -0.73
C SER A 184 -3.98 -8.86 0.19
N TRP A 185 -4.41 -7.68 -0.29
CA TRP A 185 -4.29 -6.40 0.40
C TRP A 185 -5.47 -6.13 1.34
N CYS A 186 -5.20 -5.52 2.49
CA CYS A 186 -6.21 -5.05 3.45
C CYS A 186 -5.70 -3.78 4.17
N PRO A 187 -6.54 -2.76 4.40
CA PRO A 187 -6.11 -1.53 5.08
C PRO A 187 -5.78 -1.73 6.57
N GLU A 188 -6.38 -2.72 7.21
CA GLU A 188 -6.19 -3.09 8.62
C GLU A 188 -4.75 -3.52 8.92
N ALA A 189 -4.05 -4.05 7.91
CA ALA A 189 -2.64 -4.39 8.01
C ALA A 189 -1.79 -3.18 8.46
N GLN A 190 -2.14 -1.95 8.08
CA GLN A 190 -1.33 -0.76 8.34
C GLN A 190 -1.16 -0.49 9.85
N PRO A 191 -2.22 -0.27 10.64
CA PRO A 191 -2.08 -0.13 12.10
C PRO A 191 -1.64 -1.43 12.78
N ALA A 192 -1.97 -2.61 12.23
CA ALA A 192 -1.54 -3.89 12.79
C ALA A 192 -0.02 -4.04 12.74
N VAL A 193 0.60 -3.91 11.57
CA VAL A 193 2.07 -4.05 11.43
C VAL A 193 2.81 -2.96 12.21
N ARG A 194 2.21 -1.76 12.33
CA ARG A 194 2.70 -0.70 13.20
C ARG A 194 2.74 -1.11 14.68
N LYS A 195 1.67 -1.71 15.20
CA LYS A 195 1.62 -2.31 16.55
C LYS A 195 2.66 -3.43 16.73
N MET A 196 2.92 -4.18 15.66
CA MET A 196 3.93 -5.26 15.64
C MET A 196 5.37 -4.75 15.45
N GLY A 197 5.59 -3.44 15.36
CA GLY A 197 6.92 -2.81 15.29
C GLY A 197 7.47 -2.56 13.89
N ILE A 198 6.67 -2.79 12.85
CA ILE A 198 7.05 -2.57 11.45
C ILE A 198 6.57 -1.18 11.00
N ARG A 199 7.42 -0.46 10.26
CA ARG A 199 7.17 0.93 9.84
C ARG A 199 7.17 1.16 8.34
N VAL A 200 7.45 0.12 7.56
CA VAL A 200 7.48 0.18 6.09
C VAL A 200 6.56 -0.88 5.52
N TYR A 201 5.71 -0.46 4.59
CA TYR A 201 4.94 -1.33 3.70
C TYR A 201 5.65 -1.34 2.34
N LEU A 202 6.09 -2.49 1.87
CA LEU A 202 6.85 -2.64 0.63
C LEU A 202 6.22 -3.74 -0.22
N ASP A 203 5.50 -3.33 -1.25
CA ASP A 203 4.90 -4.27 -2.19
C ASP A 203 4.53 -3.61 -3.52
N ASP A 204 3.83 -4.35 -4.38
CA ASP A 204 3.20 -3.85 -5.59
C ASP A 204 1.70 -4.18 -5.64
N GLY A 205 0.92 -3.31 -6.30
CA GLY A 205 -0.52 -3.46 -6.43
C GLY A 205 -1.21 -2.13 -6.73
N GLU A 206 -2.53 -2.20 -6.93
CA GLU A 206 -3.33 -1.07 -7.44
C GLU A 206 -4.36 -0.56 -6.40
N GLN A 207 -4.42 -1.15 -5.20
CA GLN A 207 -5.47 -0.89 -4.21
C GLN A 207 -5.48 0.56 -3.70
N ILE A 208 -4.29 1.13 -3.51
CA ILE A 208 -4.05 2.51 -3.09
C ILE A 208 -2.71 2.97 -3.65
N GLY A 209 -2.59 4.24 -4.00
CA GLY A 209 -1.31 4.80 -4.45
C GLY A 209 -1.31 6.32 -4.37
N LEU A 210 -0.15 6.93 -4.60
CA LEU A 210 -0.03 8.39 -4.65
C LEU A 210 0.85 8.82 -5.81
N ASP A 211 0.24 8.87 -7.00
CA ASP A 211 0.86 9.34 -8.25
C ASP A 211 2.18 8.63 -8.59
N GLY A 212 2.28 7.34 -8.24
CA GLY A 212 3.46 6.54 -8.53
C GLY A 212 4.67 6.81 -7.64
N LYS A 213 4.48 7.40 -6.44
CA LYS A 213 5.54 7.83 -5.50
C LYS A 213 5.33 7.24 -4.10
N PRO A 214 6.38 7.22 -3.25
CA PRO A 214 6.24 6.88 -1.83
C PRO A 214 5.25 7.79 -1.10
N PHE A 215 4.49 7.20 -0.17
CA PHE A 215 3.47 7.91 0.61
C PHE A 215 3.36 7.37 2.03
N TRP A 216 2.81 8.17 2.94
CA TRP A 216 2.43 7.74 4.28
C TRP A 216 0.95 7.39 4.30
N TYR A 217 0.61 6.25 4.90
CA TYR A 217 -0.77 5.79 5.09
C TYR A 217 -0.84 4.94 6.37
N GLY A 218 -1.82 5.22 7.23
CA GLY A 218 -1.90 4.61 8.58
C GLY A 218 -0.68 4.91 9.47
N GLY A 219 0.10 5.95 9.16
CA GLY A 219 1.39 6.23 9.82
C GLY A 219 2.49 5.19 9.53
N VAL A 220 2.41 4.52 8.38
CA VAL A 220 3.40 3.59 7.84
C VAL A 220 3.87 4.10 6.49
N LEU A 221 5.18 4.05 6.22
CA LEU A 221 5.74 4.45 4.93
C LEU A 221 5.44 3.37 3.90
N ASN A 222 4.67 3.71 2.88
CA ASN A 222 4.30 2.82 1.78
C ASN A 222 5.18 3.09 0.56
N ILE A 223 5.91 2.06 0.15
CA ILE A 223 6.56 1.95 -1.15
C ILE A 223 5.71 0.95 -1.94
N PHE A 224 4.66 1.46 -2.58
CA PHE A 224 3.57 0.69 -3.17
C PHE A 224 2.97 1.46 -4.36
N ASP A 225 2.41 0.77 -5.36
CA ASP A 225 1.92 1.37 -6.63
C ASP A 225 2.97 2.29 -7.28
N MET A 226 4.18 1.77 -7.50
CA MET A 226 5.33 2.58 -7.93
C MET A 226 5.41 2.69 -9.46
N LYS A 227 5.46 3.92 -9.99
CA LYS A 227 5.28 4.25 -11.42
C LYS A 227 6.02 3.36 -12.45
N TYR A 228 7.25 2.95 -12.16
CA TYR A 228 8.14 2.29 -13.12
C TYR A 228 8.22 0.77 -12.92
N ILE A 229 7.55 0.22 -11.91
CA ILE A 229 7.82 -1.14 -11.43
C ILE A 229 7.55 -2.21 -12.50
N SER A 230 6.45 -2.07 -13.25
CA SER A 230 6.06 -3.01 -14.32
C SER A 230 6.97 -2.95 -15.54
N ASP A 231 7.51 -1.78 -15.88
CA ASP A 231 8.42 -1.57 -17.02
C ASP A 231 9.79 -2.26 -16.84
N LEU A 232 10.07 -2.73 -15.62
CA LEU A 232 11.36 -3.31 -15.21
C LEU A 232 11.29 -4.83 -15.02
N ARG A 233 10.16 -5.45 -15.34
CA ARG A 233 9.97 -6.91 -15.23
C ARG A 233 10.51 -7.64 -16.46
N PRO A 234 11.07 -8.86 -16.27
CA PRO A 234 11.40 -9.73 -17.40
C PRO A 234 10.11 -10.16 -18.11
N ASN A 235 10.19 -10.41 -19.40
CA ASN A 235 9.14 -11.12 -20.13
C ASN A 235 9.18 -12.63 -19.80
N ASP A 236 8.15 -13.38 -20.22
CA ASP A 236 8.03 -14.82 -19.92
C ASP A 236 9.26 -15.65 -20.30
N SER A 237 9.97 -15.25 -21.37
CA SER A 237 11.17 -15.93 -21.87
C SER A 237 12.48 -15.41 -21.29
N TRP A 238 12.46 -14.35 -20.46
CA TRP A 238 13.65 -13.71 -19.87
C TRP A 238 14.68 -13.23 -20.91
N THR A 239 14.20 -12.70 -22.03
CA THR A 239 15.05 -12.29 -23.17
C THR A 239 15.05 -10.78 -23.42
N ASN A 240 14.20 -10.02 -22.76
CA ASN A 240 14.02 -8.58 -22.98
C ASN A 240 15.00 -7.67 -22.19
N ILE A 241 16.21 -8.13 -21.91
CA ILE A 241 17.15 -7.40 -21.05
C ILE A 241 17.49 -5.99 -21.58
N GLU A 242 17.63 -5.83 -22.90
CA GLU A 242 17.96 -4.52 -23.48
C GLU A 242 16.79 -3.52 -23.39
N GLU A 243 15.55 -4.01 -23.44
CA GLU A 243 14.36 -3.19 -23.20
C GLU A 243 14.31 -2.73 -21.73
N VAL A 244 14.51 -3.66 -20.79
CA VAL A 244 14.52 -3.34 -19.35
C VAL A 244 15.63 -2.36 -19.00
N LYS A 245 16.82 -2.48 -19.60
CA LYS A 245 17.90 -1.48 -19.46
C LYS A 245 17.48 -0.10 -19.97
N ALA A 246 16.83 -0.03 -21.13
CA ALA A 246 16.34 1.22 -21.69
C ALA A 246 15.26 1.86 -20.79
N ASN A 247 14.33 1.07 -20.28
CA ASN A 247 13.29 1.51 -19.35
C ASN A 247 13.90 2.02 -18.03
N PHE A 248 14.88 1.30 -17.48
CA PHE A 248 15.60 1.74 -16.28
C PHE A 248 16.31 3.08 -16.51
N LYS A 249 17.00 3.25 -17.64
CA LYS A 249 17.66 4.52 -17.98
C LYS A 249 16.65 5.66 -18.11
N LYS A 250 15.48 5.40 -18.69
CA LYS A 250 14.38 6.37 -18.80
C LYS A 250 13.86 6.77 -17.42
N ALA A 251 13.61 5.81 -16.53
CA ALA A 251 13.19 6.05 -15.16
C ALA A 251 14.23 6.86 -14.37
N TYR A 252 15.49 6.43 -14.41
CA TYR A 252 16.62 7.15 -13.80
C TYR A 252 16.70 8.60 -14.30
N THR A 253 16.64 8.81 -15.62
CA THR A 253 16.75 10.16 -16.21
C THR A 253 15.61 11.06 -15.76
N ALA A 254 14.38 10.54 -15.78
CA ALA A 254 13.20 11.29 -15.36
C ALA A 254 13.27 11.69 -13.88
N LEU A 255 13.59 10.75 -12.99
CA LEU A 255 13.70 11.02 -11.55
C LEU A 255 14.86 11.97 -11.23
N SER A 256 16.03 11.76 -11.83
CA SER A 256 17.19 12.61 -11.62
C SER A 256 16.92 14.06 -12.06
N GLN A 257 16.20 14.27 -13.17
CA GLN A 257 15.80 15.59 -13.63
C GLN A 257 14.69 16.23 -12.78
N SER A 258 13.88 15.42 -12.09
CA SER A 258 12.79 15.88 -11.23
C SER A 258 13.18 16.11 -9.76
N GLY A 259 14.49 16.16 -9.44
CA GLY A 259 14.97 16.39 -8.07
C GLY A 259 15.30 15.11 -7.28
N GLY A 260 15.22 13.94 -7.92
CA GLY A 260 15.53 12.65 -7.33
C GLY A 260 14.29 11.78 -7.10
N GLY A 261 14.50 10.59 -6.56
CA GLY A 261 13.41 9.67 -6.19
C GLY A 261 13.86 8.22 -6.06
N LEU A 262 12.87 7.33 -5.91
CA LEU A 262 13.07 5.91 -5.68
C LEU A 262 12.51 5.09 -6.85
N ILE A 263 13.32 4.15 -7.34
CA ILE A 263 12.89 3.09 -8.26
C ILE A 263 12.70 1.82 -7.44
N SER A 264 11.51 1.24 -7.49
CA SER A 264 11.18 -0.04 -6.84
C SER A 264 11.21 -1.16 -7.87
N ILE A 265 11.88 -2.26 -7.56
CA ILE A 265 12.05 -3.42 -8.46
C ILE A 265 11.93 -4.69 -7.62
N TYR A 266 11.13 -5.64 -8.09
CA TYR A 266 10.92 -6.91 -7.40
C TYR A 266 11.20 -8.12 -8.26
N PHE A 267 11.52 -9.21 -7.57
CA PHE A 267 11.58 -10.57 -8.10
C PHE A 267 11.09 -11.58 -7.05
N HIS A 268 10.86 -12.82 -7.44
CA HIS A 268 10.59 -13.92 -6.50
C HIS A 268 11.70 -14.95 -6.69
N PRO A 269 12.47 -15.39 -5.66
CA PRO A 269 13.51 -16.38 -5.89
C PRO A 269 13.01 -17.67 -6.58
N CYS A 270 11.76 -18.05 -6.35
CA CYS A 270 11.13 -19.18 -7.00
C CYS A 270 10.95 -19.00 -8.52
N GLU A 271 10.75 -17.76 -9.02
CA GLU A 271 10.49 -17.49 -10.43
C GLU A 271 11.72 -17.78 -11.33
N PHE A 272 12.92 -17.79 -10.76
CA PHE A 272 14.15 -18.14 -11.49
C PHE A 272 14.20 -19.62 -11.88
N ILE A 273 13.45 -20.47 -11.18
CA ILE A 273 13.49 -21.93 -11.33
C ILE A 273 12.13 -22.55 -11.68
N HIS A 274 11.01 -21.88 -11.43
CA HIS A 274 9.67 -22.39 -11.68
C HIS A 274 9.20 -22.16 -13.12
N LYS A 275 8.51 -23.14 -13.71
CA LYS A 275 7.67 -22.92 -14.91
C LYS A 275 6.28 -22.43 -14.53
N GLU A 276 5.81 -22.82 -13.34
CA GLU A 276 4.53 -22.42 -12.75
C GLU A 276 4.77 -22.22 -11.25
N PHE A 277 4.14 -21.20 -10.66
CA PHE A 277 4.34 -20.90 -9.25
C PHE A 277 3.82 -22.02 -8.34
N TRP A 278 4.53 -22.25 -7.24
CA TRP A 278 4.26 -23.31 -6.25
C TRP A 278 2.85 -23.21 -5.67
N ASP A 279 2.36 -21.99 -5.48
CA ASP A 279 1.06 -21.75 -4.89
C ASP A 279 -0.07 -21.89 -5.90
N ALA A 280 0.13 -21.52 -7.17
CA ALA A 280 -0.84 -21.82 -8.23
C ALA A 280 -1.09 -23.33 -8.35
N VAL A 281 -0.03 -24.15 -8.24
CA VAL A 281 -0.14 -25.62 -8.32
C VAL A 281 -0.97 -26.22 -7.17
N ASN A 282 -0.95 -25.60 -5.99
CA ASN A 282 -1.49 -26.19 -4.76
C ASN A 282 -2.75 -25.48 -4.22
N PHE A 283 -2.89 -24.17 -4.44
CA PHE A 283 -3.87 -23.30 -3.78
C PHE A 283 -4.71 -22.47 -4.75
N SER A 284 -4.54 -22.65 -6.08
CA SER A 284 -5.37 -21.92 -7.07
C SER A 284 -6.86 -22.06 -6.78
N HIS A 285 -7.62 -20.99 -7.03
CA HIS A 285 -9.07 -20.99 -6.94
C HIS A 285 -9.61 -21.38 -5.56
N GLY A 286 -8.88 -21.06 -4.48
CA GLY A 286 -9.29 -21.34 -3.11
C GLY A 286 -9.07 -22.79 -2.68
N ALA A 287 -8.21 -23.53 -3.38
CA ALA A 287 -7.88 -24.90 -3.01
C ALA A 287 -7.07 -24.94 -1.72
N GLU A 288 -7.37 -25.89 -0.84
CA GLU A 288 -6.71 -26.03 0.45
C GLU A 288 -6.39 -27.50 0.75
N PRO A 289 -5.54 -28.15 -0.09
CA PRO A 289 -5.18 -29.54 0.14
C PRO A 289 -4.36 -29.68 1.43
N PRO A 290 -4.52 -30.79 2.17
CA PRO A 290 -3.63 -31.09 3.29
C PRO A 290 -2.18 -31.21 2.81
N ARG A 291 -1.22 -30.90 3.68
CA ARG A 291 0.22 -30.92 3.35
C ARG A 291 0.72 -32.21 2.71
N SER A 292 0.14 -33.35 3.09
CA SER A 292 0.47 -34.65 2.52
C SER A 292 0.13 -34.80 1.03
N GLU A 293 -0.74 -33.94 0.49
CA GLU A 293 -1.19 -33.94 -0.89
C GLU A 293 -0.56 -32.81 -1.73
N TRP A 294 0.34 -32.01 -1.14
CA TRP A 294 1.02 -30.95 -1.86
C TRP A 294 1.90 -31.51 -2.97
N LYS A 295 1.84 -30.87 -4.14
CA LYS A 295 2.58 -31.24 -5.34
C LYS A 295 3.77 -30.31 -5.52
N LEU A 296 4.86 -30.87 -6.01
CA LEU A 296 6.02 -30.09 -6.44
C LEU A 296 5.67 -29.33 -7.73
N PRO A 297 5.98 -28.03 -7.83
CA PRO A 297 5.76 -27.29 -9.05
C PRO A 297 6.69 -27.75 -10.19
N PRO A 298 6.26 -27.60 -11.46
CA PRO A 298 7.13 -27.86 -12.60
C PRO A 298 8.29 -26.86 -12.64
N VAL A 299 9.50 -27.35 -12.94
CA VAL A 299 10.73 -26.57 -12.95
C VAL A 299 11.25 -26.30 -14.36
N LYS A 300 11.95 -25.16 -14.51
CA LYS A 300 12.70 -24.75 -15.70
C LYS A 300 13.85 -25.71 -15.99
N THR A 301 14.21 -25.89 -17.25
CA THR A 301 15.42 -26.65 -17.63
C THR A 301 16.68 -25.93 -17.16
N PRO A 302 17.85 -26.61 -17.05
CA PRO A 302 19.10 -25.95 -16.68
C PRO A 302 19.44 -24.73 -17.55
N GLU A 303 19.16 -24.80 -18.86
CA GLU A 303 19.41 -23.70 -19.81
C GLU A 303 18.45 -22.53 -19.58
N GLU A 304 17.19 -22.81 -19.27
CA GLU A 304 16.21 -21.79 -18.89
C GLU A 304 16.61 -21.10 -17.58
N GLN A 305 17.01 -21.87 -16.56
CA GLN A 305 17.49 -21.32 -15.28
C GLN A 305 18.77 -20.48 -15.47
N ALA A 306 19.74 -20.96 -16.25
CA ALA A 306 20.95 -20.20 -16.54
C ALA A 306 20.62 -18.84 -17.18
N ARG A 307 19.59 -18.79 -18.03
CA ARG A 307 19.11 -17.57 -18.67
C ARG A 307 18.44 -16.60 -17.70
N THR A 308 17.57 -17.09 -16.81
CA THR A 308 16.87 -16.24 -15.82
C THR A 308 17.86 -15.58 -14.87
N PHE A 309 18.83 -16.34 -14.35
CA PHE A 309 19.89 -15.78 -13.52
C PHE A 309 20.77 -14.79 -14.29
N ALA A 310 21.20 -15.14 -15.51
CA ALA A 310 22.03 -14.24 -16.33
C ALA A 310 21.32 -12.93 -16.69
N PHE A 311 19.99 -12.94 -16.84
CA PHE A 311 19.20 -11.72 -17.02
C PHE A 311 19.34 -10.80 -15.81
N PHE A 312 19.08 -11.33 -14.61
CA PHE A 312 19.13 -10.57 -13.37
C PHE A 312 20.55 -10.05 -13.07
N GLU A 313 21.55 -10.91 -13.22
CA GLU A 313 22.96 -10.56 -13.00
C GLU A 313 23.36 -9.38 -13.91
N LYS A 314 23.05 -9.45 -15.22
CA LYS A 314 23.31 -8.37 -16.18
C LYS A 314 22.53 -7.09 -15.88
N PHE A 315 21.32 -7.22 -15.32
CA PHE A 315 20.52 -6.05 -14.98
C PHE A 315 21.10 -5.31 -13.78
N VAL A 316 21.51 -6.03 -12.73
CA VAL A 316 22.20 -5.45 -11.56
C VAL A 316 23.51 -4.78 -11.97
N GLU A 317 24.32 -5.43 -12.80
CA GLU A 317 25.55 -4.85 -13.35
C GLU A 317 25.26 -3.56 -14.13
N TYR A 318 24.20 -3.55 -14.94
CA TYR A 318 23.80 -2.36 -15.70
C TYR A 318 23.37 -1.21 -14.79
N MET A 319 22.53 -1.47 -13.78
CA MET A 319 22.08 -0.43 -12.86
C MET A 319 23.26 0.30 -12.21
N LYS A 320 24.32 -0.44 -11.85
CA LYS A 320 25.57 0.09 -11.28
C LYS A 320 26.38 0.98 -12.23
N THR A 321 26.09 0.99 -13.53
CA THR A 321 26.73 1.90 -14.49
C THR A 321 26.16 3.33 -14.42
N LEU A 322 25.01 3.50 -13.76
CA LEU A 322 24.38 4.79 -13.48
C LEU A 322 24.65 5.19 -12.02
N PRO A 323 24.67 6.50 -11.69
CA PRO A 323 24.95 6.97 -10.33
C PRO A 323 23.70 6.82 -9.44
N VAL A 324 23.29 5.58 -9.24
CA VAL A 324 22.20 5.19 -8.34
C VAL A 324 22.74 4.78 -6.97
N GLN A 325 21.88 4.85 -5.95
CA GLN A 325 22.18 4.34 -4.61
C GLN A 325 21.22 3.20 -4.28
N PHE A 326 21.75 2.01 -4.02
CA PHE A 326 20.93 0.89 -3.56
C PHE A 326 20.56 1.08 -2.10
N VAL A 327 19.29 0.89 -1.78
CA VAL A 327 18.76 1.01 -0.42
C VAL A 327 17.85 -0.16 -0.09
N THR A 328 17.78 -0.46 1.19
CA THR A 328 16.87 -1.44 1.78
C THR A 328 15.62 -0.77 2.34
N ALA A 329 14.58 -1.54 2.61
CA ALA A 329 13.34 -1.02 3.20
C ALA A 329 13.55 -0.16 4.47
N PRO A 330 14.36 -0.54 5.48
CA PRO A 330 14.55 0.32 6.66
C PRO A 330 15.30 1.62 6.35
N GLU A 331 16.12 1.66 5.29
CA GLU A 331 16.83 2.86 4.89
C GLU A 331 15.91 3.88 4.20
N THR A 332 14.79 3.43 3.61
CA THR A 332 13.81 4.36 3.01
C THR A 332 13.15 5.26 4.04
N LEU A 333 13.03 4.84 5.31
CA LEU A 333 12.53 5.71 6.39
C LEU A 333 13.40 6.94 6.63
N LYS A 334 14.72 6.84 6.36
CA LYS A 334 15.63 7.97 6.44
C LYS A 334 15.53 8.85 5.19
N LEU A 335 15.25 8.24 4.04
CA LEU A 335 15.05 8.99 2.79
C LEU A 335 13.74 9.74 2.77
N TYR A 336 12.72 9.20 3.42
CA TYR A 336 11.36 9.71 3.42
C TYR A 336 10.86 9.88 4.85
N PRO A 337 11.47 10.75 5.67
CA PRO A 337 11.05 10.93 7.05
C PRO A 337 9.67 11.59 7.13
N ASP A 338 8.87 11.22 8.13
CA ASP A 338 7.66 11.97 8.48
C ASP A 338 8.04 13.14 9.40
N VAL A 339 8.50 14.23 8.80
CA VAL A 339 9.01 15.40 9.56
C VAL A 339 7.94 16.00 10.47
N ALA A 340 6.66 15.93 10.07
CA ALA A 340 5.55 16.44 10.86
C ALA A 340 5.47 15.81 12.26
N GLN A 341 5.89 14.55 12.42
CA GLN A 341 5.90 13.85 13.70
C GLN A 341 6.95 14.39 14.69
N THR A 342 7.89 15.21 14.22
CA THR A 342 8.95 15.82 15.04
C THR A 342 8.88 17.35 15.04
N HIS A 343 7.88 17.93 14.38
CA HIS A 343 7.73 19.37 14.25
C HIS A 343 6.89 19.94 15.40
N SER A 344 7.38 21.03 16.00
CA SER A 344 6.63 21.80 17.00
C SER A 344 5.85 22.91 16.30
N PHE A 345 4.55 22.70 16.08
CA PHE A 345 3.70 23.60 15.31
C PHE A 345 3.42 24.90 16.06
N SER A 346 3.91 26.01 15.51
CA SER A 346 3.68 27.36 16.04
C SER A 346 2.27 27.87 15.73
N ARG A 347 1.87 28.98 16.35
CA ARG A 347 0.64 29.70 15.97
C ARG A 347 0.62 30.14 14.51
N GLN A 348 1.79 30.45 13.93
CA GLN A 348 1.88 30.82 12.52
C GLN A 348 1.57 29.61 11.65
N ASP A 349 2.19 28.46 11.96
CA ASP A 349 1.99 27.20 11.25
C ASP A 349 0.50 26.83 11.28
N LEU A 350 -0.13 26.89 12.46
CA LEU A 350 -1.56 26.63 12.63
C LEU A 350 -2.44 27.58 11.80
N SER A 351 -2.02 28.83 11.61
CA SER A 351 -2.74 29.80 10.77
C SER A 351 -2.64 29.44 9.28
N GLU A 352 -1.48 29.00 8.84
CA GLU A 352 -1.25 28.53 7.47
C GLU A 352 -1.99 27.22 7.20
N ILE A 353 -1.98 26.29 8.15
CA ILE A 353 -2.72 25.03 8.12
C ILE A 353 -4.22 25.29 8.01
N ALA A 354 -4.77 26.15 8.87
CA ALA A 354 -6.20 26.50 8.85
C ALA A 354 -6.61 27.16 7.52
N ARG A 355 -5.76 28.04 6.96
CA ARG A 355 -6.03 28.71 5.68
C ARG A 355 -6.06 27.76 4.49
N SER A 356 -5.32 26.66 4.58
CA SER A 356 -5.21 25.65 3.52
C SER A 356 -6.34 24.61 3.51
N VAL A 357 -7.22 24.61 4.52
CA VAL A 357 -8.39 23.71 4.56
C VAL A 357 -9.44 24.17 3.54
N GLN A 358 -9.89 23.23 2.70
CA GLN A 358 -10.90 23.45 1.67
C GLN A 358 -12.03 22.40 1.79
N PRO A 359 -13.22 22.64 1.20
CA PRO A 359 -14.31 21.66 1.17
C PRO A 359 -13.93 20.32 0.52
N ALA A 360 -12.98 20.31 -0.41
CA ALA A 360 -12.30 19.11 -0.88
C ALA A 360 -11.15 18.77 0.09
N VAL A 361 -11.49 18.10 1.20
CA VAL A 361 -10.54 17.78 2.27
C VAL A 361 -9.49 16.79 1.76
N SER A 362 -8.22 17.11 1.97
CA SER A 362 -7.09 16.27 1.55
C SER A 362 -5.88 16.55 2.45
N PHE A 363 -4.73 15.96 2.11
CA PHE A 363 -3.45 16.31 2.71
C PHE A 363 -2.98 17.71 2.30
N GLN A 364 -2.06 18.27 3.09
CA GLN A 364 -1.40 19.54 2.84
C GLN A 364 0.11 19.32 2.70
N VAL A 365 0.69 19.91 1.65
CA VAL A 365 2.15 19.91 1.40
C VAL A 365 2.67 21.28 1.76
N HIS A 366 3.57 21.35 2.75
CA HIS A 366 4.21 22.58 3.21
C HIS A 366 5.72 22.54 2.92
N ASP A 367 6.41 23.65 3.15
CA ASP A 367 7.88 23.65 3.10
C ASP A 367 8.43 22.94 4.33
N GLY A 368 9.04 21.77 4.12
CA GLY A 368 9.69 20.98 5.16
C GLY A 368 8.83 19.91 5.86
N TYR A 369 7.51 19.88 5.66
CA TYR A 369 6.65 18.80 6.18
C TYR A 369 5.35 18.65 5.38
N ASP A 370 4.68 17.52 5.54
CA ASP A 370 3.36 17.24 4.98
C ASP A 370 2.41 16.79 6.09
N LEU A 371 1.14 17.16 5.97
CA LEU A 371 0.09 16.78 6.93
C LEU A 371 -1.03 16.03 6.25
N SER A 372 -1.46 14.92 6.84
CA SER A 372 -2.69 14.24 6.46
C SER A 372 -3.91 15.02 6.95
N ALA A 373 -5.09 14.75 6.41
CA ALA A 373 -6.33 15.38 6.88
C ALA A 373 -6.58 15.10 8.38
N SER A 374 -6.24 13.91 8.87
CA SER A 374 -6.40 13.54 10.28
C SER A 374 -5.45 14.30 11.21
N GLU A 375 -4.22 14.58 10.76
CA GLU A 375 -3.26 15.40 11.51
C GLU A 375 -3.69 16.86 11.53
N VAL A 376 -4.22 17.39 10.41
CA VAL A 376 -4.80 18.74 10.36
C VAL A 376 -5.98 18.86 11.34
N LEU A 377 -6.89 17.88 11.35
CA LEU A 377 -7.99 17.84 12.31
C LEU A 377 -7.49 17.85 13.75
N TRP A 378 -6.52 17.00 14.08
CA TRP A 378 -5.93 16.94 15.41
C TRP A 378 -5.33 18.30 15.82
N LEU A 379 -4.48 18.89 14.98
CA LEU A 379 -3.77 20.14 15.30
C LEU A 379 -4.73 21.29 15.55
N LEU A 380 -5.72 21.46 14.68
CA LEU A 380 -6.71 22.53 14.80
C LEU A 380 -7.67 22.29 15.95
N ASN A 381 -8.10 21.05 16.18
CA ASN A 381 -9.04 20.73 17.26
C ASN A 381 -8.40 20.94 18.63
N THR A 382 -7.18 20.42 18.82
CA THR A 382 -6.42 20.58 20.06
C THR A 382 -6.12 22.07 20.32
N TYR A 383 -5.78 22.85 19.29
CA TYR A 383 -5.61 24.30 19.47
C TYR A 383 -6.89 24.97 19.98
N VAL A 384 -8.02 24.76 19.31
CA VAL A 384 -9.28 25.42 19.68
C VAL A 384 -9.79 24.92 21.03
N SER A 385 -9.66 23.63 21.33
CA SER A 385 -9.99 23.05 22.63
C SER A 385 -9.23 23.75 23.76
N ARG A 386 -7.90 23.89 23.63
CA ARG A 386 -7.06 24.58 24.61
C ARG A 386 -7.38 26.07 24.76
N VAL A 387 -7.80 26.74 23.67
CA VAL A 387 -8.30 28.13 23.75
C VAL A 387 -9.58 28.20 24.57
N ILE A 388 -10.52 27.26 24.39
CA ILE A 388 -11.78 27.19 25.16
C ILE A 388 -11.48 26.98 26.66
N GLU A 389 -10.50 26.13 26.97
CA GLU A 389 -10.02 25.87 28.33
C GLU A 389 -9.20 27.02 28.94
N LYS A 390 -8.98 28.12 28.19
CA LYS A 390 -8.14 29.27 28.57
C LYS A 390 -6.68 28.88 28.84
N ALA A 391 -6.18 27.85 28.17
CA ALA A 391 -4.81 27.37 28.24
C ALA A 391 -4.16 27.27 26.84
N PRO A 392 -4.19 28.35 26.01
CA PRO A 392 -3.68 28.28 24.64
C PRO A 392 -2.19 27.95 24.64
N SER A 393 -1.80 26.95 23.86
CA SER A 393 -0.40 26.57 23.74
C SER A 393 0.33 27.45 22.73
N GLN A 394 1.59 27.75 23.02
CA GLN A 394 2.47 28.44 22.08
C GLN A 394 2.86 27.53 20.91
N PHE A 395 3.04 26.25 21.21
CA PHE A 395 3.35 25.19 20.26
C PHE A 395 2.47 23.97 20.51
N ILE A 396 2.19 23.20 19.45
CA ILE A 396 1.51 21.91 19.55
C ILE A 396 2.36 20.89 18.79
N GLU A 397 2.50 19.68 19.33
CA GLU A 397 3.22 18.57 18.70
C GLU A 397 2.25 17.46 18.36
N LEU A 398 2.49 16.75 17.26
CA LEU A 398 1.76 15.54 16.93
C LEU A 398 2.19 14.38 17.83
N HIS A 399 1.24 13.51 18.16
CA HIS A 399 1.49 12.28 18.93
C HIS A 399 1.12 11.04 18.10
N GLY A 400 1.62 10.99 16.86
CA GLY A 400 1.22 10.02 15.85
C GLY A 400 0.17 10.58 14.89
N THR A 401 -0.13 9.79 13.87
CA THR A 401 -1.20 10.07 12.89
C THR A 401 -2.49 9.41 13.39
N PRO A 402 -3.54 10.19 13.74
CA PRO A 402 -4.85 9.61 14.04
C PRO A 402 -5.38 8.86 12.82
N LEU A 403 -5.94 7.67 13.03
CA LEU A 403 -6.55 6.86 11.97
C LEU A 403 -7.82 7.53 11.43
N GLY A 404 -8.24 7.18 10.21
CA GLY A 404 -9.53 7.64 9.68
C GLY A 404 -10.71 6.94 10.37
N PRO A 405 -11.96 7.32 10.09
CA PRO A 405 -13.14 6.66 10.67
C PRO A 405 -13.13 5.13 10.52
N ASN A 406 -13.70 4.41 11.50
CA ASN A 406 -13.76 2.95 11.48
C ASN A 406 -14.97 2.39 10.70
N SER A 407 -15.91 3.25 10.33
CA SER A 407 -17.12 2.90 9.59
C SER A 407 -17.65 4.11 8.82
N ASP A 408 -18.50 3.86 7.82
CA ASP A 408 -19.19 4.92 7.09
C ASP A 408 -20.26 5.56 7.97
N SER A 409 -20.40 6.88 7.89
CA SER A 409 -21.46 7.62 8.57
C SER A 409 -22.77 7.53 7.78
N MET A 410 -23.51 6.43 7.88
CA MET A 410 -24.73 6.22 7.09
C MET A 410 -25.78 7.34 7.23
N ASP A 411 -25.81 8.05 8.37
CA ASP A 411 -26.79 9.09 8.67
C ASP A 411 -26.23 10.53 8.68
N ALA A 412 -24.90 10.70 8.58
CA ALA A 412 -24.29 12.04 8.56
C ALA A 412 -24.06 12.46 7.11
N SER A 413 -25.01 13.20 6.54
CA SER A 413 -24.85 13.84 5.24
C SER A 413 -25.39 15.27 5.28
N MET A 414 -24.75 16.17 4.53
CA MET A 414 -25.17 17.57 4.43
C MET A 414 -25.60 17.88 3.00
N SER A 415 -26.84 18.34 2.83
CA SER A 415 -27.38 18.78 1.54
C SER A 415 -27.22 20.29 1.31
N GLY A 416 -26.84 21.05 2.34
CA GLY A 416 -26.67 22.50 2.29
C GLY A 416 -26.03 23.05 3.55
N GLU A 417 -25.86 24.37 3.60
CA GLU A 417 -25.28 25.05 4.76
C GLU A 417 -26.23 25.05 5.96
N VAL A 418 -25.67 24.88 7.15
CA VAL A 418 -26.38 24.98 8.43
C VAL A 418 -25.59 25.87 9.37
N ASN A 419 -26.26 26.83 10.00
CA ASN A 419 -25.67 27.63 11.07
C ASN A 419 -26.00 27.01 12.43
N VAL A 420 -24.95 26.79 13.23
CA VAL A 420 -25.07 26.27 14.59
C VAL A 420 -24.56 27.30 15.60
N PRO A 421 -25.21 27.48 16.76
CA PRO A 421 -24.70 28.34 17.81
C PRO A 421 -23.31 27.90 18.29
N TRP A 422 -22.44 28.87 18.60
CA TRP A 422 -21.08 28.61 19.07
C TRP A 422 -21.01 27.65 20.24
N TYR A 423 -21.90 27.76 21.24
CA TYR A 423 -21.87 26.88 22.41
C TYR A 423 -22.07 25.40 22.05
N GLN A 424 -22.85 25.10 21.00
CA GLN A 424 -23.03 23.72 20.52
C GLN A 424 -21.76 23.22 19.82
N PHE A 425 -21.12 24.09 19.04
CA PHE A 425 -19.85 23.78 18.38
C PHE A 425 -18.70 23.60 19.38
N GLN A 426 -18.69 24.37 20.48
CA GLN A 426 -17.73 24.20 21.58
C GLN A 426 -17.83 22.82 22.23
N TRP A 427 -19.03 22.31 22.48
CA TRP A 427 -19.20 20.96 23.00
C TRP A 427 -18.68 19.91 22.02
N ALA A 428 -18.98 20.07 20.72
CA ALA A 428 -18.46 19.19 19.69
C ALA A 428 -16.91 19.18 19.65
N ILE A 429 -16.25 20.34 19.82
CA ILE A 429 -14.77 20.42 19.91
C ILE A 429 -14.24 19.59 21.07
N GLN A 430 -14.87 19.64 22.25
CA GLN A 430 -14.46 18.88 23.42
C GLN A 430 -14.71 17.38 23.25
N ASP A 431 -15.84 17.01 22.66
CA ASP A 431 -16.16 15.61 22.36
C ASP A 431 -15.19 15.02 21.34
N VAL A 432 -14.88 15.78 20.28
CA VAL A 432 -13.87 15.41 19.26
C VAL A 432 -12.48 15.32 19.89
N GLU A 433 -12.11 16.25 20.78
CA GLU A 433 -10.83 16.19 21.49
C GLU A 433 -10.74 14.90 22.31
N SER A 434 -11.77 14.58 23.10
CA SER A 434 -11.81 13.34 23.87
C SER A 434 -11.71 12.10 22.97
N ALA A 435 -12.43 12.08 21.85
CA ALA A 435 -12.39 10.96 20.92
C ALA A 435 -11.01 10.78 20.26
N LEU A 436 -10.36 11.88 19.86
CA LEU A 436 -9.01 11.86 19.28
C LEU A 436 -7.98 11.38 20.31
N GLN A 437 -8.05 11.84 21.56
CA GLN A 437 -7.11 11.45 22.61
C GLN A 437 -7.28 9.98 23.04
N VAL A 438 -8.53 9.49 23.14
CA VAL A 438 -8.80 8.12 23.60
C VAL A 438 -8.61 7.09 22.50
N ASN A 439 -9.12 7.36 21.29
CA ASN A 439 -9.18 6.38 20.22
C ASN A 439 -8.03 6.53 19.21
N ALA A 440 -7.32 7.67 19.20
CA ALA A 440 -6.36 8.03 18.15
C ALA A 440 -6.96 7.86 16.74
N GLN A 441 -8.23 8.25 16.59
CA GLN A 441 -9.04 8.02 15.40
C GLN A 441 -10.00 9.18 15.17
N VAL A 442 -10.17 9.58 13.91
CA VAL A 442 -11.18 10.54 13.48
C VAL A 442 -12.57 9.95 13.78
N PRO A 443 -13.46 10.68 14.47
CA PRO A 443 -14.82 10.21 14.74
C PRO A 443 -15.58 9.91 13.45
N THR A 444 -16.35 8.82 13.43
CA THR A 444 -17.26 8.52 12.31
C THR A 444 -18.30 9.63 12.10
N VAL A 445 -18.77 10.23 13.19
CA VAL A 445 -19.73 11.33 13.17
C VAL A 445 -19.30 12.37 14.19
N VAL A 446 -19.48 13.64 13.85
CA VAL A 446 -19.37 14.75 14.79
C VAL A 446 -20.77 15.23 15.17
N TRP A 447 -21.11 15.16 16.45
CA TRP A 447 -22.42 15.60 16.95
C TRP A 447 -22.38 17.08 17.32
N VAL A 448 -23.23 17.89 16.70
CA VAL A 448 -23.38 19.32 17.04
C VAL A 448 -24.85 19.61 17.33
N GLY A 449 -25.15 20.01 18.56
CA GLY A 449 -26.52 20.33 18.97
C GLY A 449 -27.50 19.14 18.86
N GLY A 450 -26.99 17.91 18.99
CA GLY A 450 -27.77 16.67 18.85
C GLY A 450 -27.99 16.21 17.40
N ASN A 451 -27.40 16.88 16.41
CA ASN A 451 -27.46 16.47 15.00
C ASN A 451 -26.11 15.89 14.54
N PRO A 452 -26.12 14.83 13.70
CA PRO A 452 -24.90 14.22 13.17
C PRO A 452 -24.37 14.99 11.95
N TYR A 453 -23.05 15.24 11.93
CA TYR A 453 -22.35 15.87 10.81
C TYR A 453 -21.11 15.09 10.37
N PRO A 454 -20.75 15.10 9.07
CA PRO A 454 -19.52 14.50 8.58
C PRO A 454 -18.26 15.16 9.19
N PRO A 455 -17.20 14.40 9.50
CA PRO A 455 -15.94 14.96 9.99
C PRO A 455 -15.29 15.95 9.02
N GLU A 456 -15.51 15.81 7.71
CA GLU A 456 -15.02 16.73 6.68
C GLU A 456 -15.64 18.12 6.84
N SER A 457 -16.97 18.17 6.96
CA SER A 457 -17.72 19.42 7.15
C SER A 457 -17.35 20.10 8.47
N TYR A 458 -17.16 19.30 9.51
CA TYR A 458 -16.66 19.77 10.79
C TYR A 458 -15.25 20.39 10.66
N LEU A 459 -14.31 19.72 9.97
CA LEU A 459 -12.95 20.22 9.79
C LEU A 459 -12.91 21.58 9.09
N VAL A 460 -13.74 21.78 8.05
CA VAL A 460 -13.83 23.06 7.35
C VAL A 460 -14.35 24.18 8.27
N ALA A 461 -15.39 23.90 9.06
CA ALA A 461 -15.91 24.84 10.04
C ALA A 461 -14.89 25.15 11.15
N LEU A 462 -14.20 24.12 11.65
CA LEU A 462 -13.15 24.21 12.65
C LEU A 462 -11.98 25.08 12.16
N ALA A 463 -11.55 24.91 10.91
CA ALA A 463 -10.47 25.71 10.34
C ALA A 463 -10.82 27.20 10.28
N ASN A 464 -12.06 27.54 9.93
CA ASN A 464 -12.54 28.93 9.96
C ASN A 464 -12.55 29.52 11.39
N VAL A 465 -12.95 28.73 12.38
CA VAL A 465 -12.91 29.11 13.80
C VAL A 465 -11.47 29.31 14.26
N ALA A 466 -10.60 28.33 14.01
CA ALA A 466 -9.19 28.36 14.39
C ALA A 466 -8.49 29.59 13.79
N GLY A 467 -8.71 29.88 12.51
CA GLY A 467 -8.18 31.07 11.84
C GLY A 467 -8.56 32.38 12.54
N LYS A 468 -9.85 32.57 12.89
CA LYS A 468 -10.31 33.76 13.62
C LYS A 468 -9.66 33.88 15.01
N LEU A 469 -9.59 32.77 15.75
CA LEU A 469 -8.97 32.75 17.09
C LEU A 469 -7.46 33.02 17.03
N LEU A 470 -6.77 32.53 15.99
CA LEU A 470 -5.34 32.77 15.78
C LEU A 470 -5.04 34.24 15.46
N GLU A 471 -5.95 34.92 14.77
CA GLU A 471 -5.93 36.38 14.54
C GLU A 471 -6.28 37.22 15.79
N GLY A 472 -6.58 36.57 16.92
CA GLY A 472 -6.97 37.25 18.17
C GLY A 472 -8.41 37.75 18.18
N LYS A 473 -9.25 37.31 17.24
CA LYS A 473 -10.68 37.67 17.20
C LYS A 473 -11.46 36.78 18.17
N GLN A 474 -12.60 37.29 18.63
CA GLN A 474 -13.57 36.49 19.38
C GLN A 474 -14.19 35.41 18.48
N PRO A 475 -14.61 34.26 19.04
CA PRO A 475 -15.34 33.27 18.27
C PRO A 475 -16.65 33.86 17.73
N PRO A 476 -17.13 33.41 16.56
CA PRO A 476 -18.41 33.85 16.01
C PRO A 476 -19.55 33.45 16.95
N GLN A 477 -20.70 34.15 16.91
CA GLN A 477 -21.90 33.69 17.61
C GLN A 477 -22.51 32.44 16.97
N GLU A 478 -22.41 32.33 15.64
CA GLU A 478 -22.87 31.21 14.84
C GLU A 478 -21.75 30.70 13.93
N ILE A 479 -21.65 29.38 13.81
CA ILE A 479 -20.70 28.68 12.95
C ILE A 479 -21.46 28.08 11.78
N THR A 480 -20.99 28.35 10.57
CA THR A 480 -21.53 27.73 9.35
C THR A 480 -20.84 26.40 9.11
N LEU A 481 -21.62 25.32 9.10
CA LEU A 481 -21.24 24.01 8.58
C LEU A 481 -21.71 23.92 7.13
N ALA A 482 -20.84 23.49 6.22
CA ALA A 482 -21.14 23.36 4.80
C ALA A 482 -20.77 21.96 4.29
N PRO A 483 -21.38 21.47 3.20
CA PRO A 483 -20.99 20.20 2.59
C PRO A 483 -19.50 20.18 2.22
N ALA A 484 -18.82 19.11 2.62
CA ALA A 484 -17.42 18.84 2.32
C ALA A 484 -17.24 17.33 2.08
N GLN A 485 -16.15 16.95 1.43
CA GLN A 485 -15.84 15.57 1.10
C GLN A 485 -14.35 15.29 1.19
N LEU A 486 -13.97 14.04 1.46
CA LEU A 486 -12.58 13.61 1.49
C LEU A 486 -12.07 13.35 0.06
N ASP A 487 -11.43 14.34 -0.54
CA ASP A 487 -10.82 14.22 -1.87
C ASP A 487 -9.65 13.24 -1.89
N ALA A 488 -8.95 13.04 -0.76
CA ALA A 488 -7.90 12.01 -0.64
C ALA A 488 -8.41 10.58 -0.91
N ALA A 489 -9.71 10.30 -0.75
CA ALA A 489 -10.30 8.99 -1.04
C ALA A 489 -10.19 8.60 -2.53
N LYS A 490 -9.97 9.56 -3.45
CA LYS A 490 -9.81 9.29 -4.89
C LYS A 490 -8.57 8.46 -5.22
N TYR A 491 -7.60 8.41 -4.31
CA TYR A 491 -6.37 7.65 -4.42
C TYR A 491 -6.54 6.17 -4.07
N VAL A 492 -7.71 5.79 -3.55
CA VAL A 492 -8.10 4.38 -3.34
C VAL A 492 -8.81 3.87 -4.59
N ALA A 493 -8.46 2.67 -5.00
CA ALA A 493 -9.01 2.04 -6.19
C ALA A 493 -10.54 1.95 -6.18
N LYS A 494 -11.12 1.94 -7.39
CA LYS A 494 -12.47 1.43 -7.57
C LYS A 494 -12.46 -0.08 -7.44
N ASN A 495 -13.51 -0.63 -6.84
CA ASN A 495 -13.64 -2.08 -6.73
C ASN A 495 -13.86 -2.71 -8.11
N THR A 496 -12.85 -3.38 -8.63
CA THR A 496 -12.91 -4.12 -9.90
C THR A 496 -12.29 -5.50 -9.71
N PRO A 497 -12.63 -6.49 -10.55
CA PRO A 497 -11.99 -7.81 -10.48
C PRO A 497 -10.46 -7.76 -10.64
N GLN A 498 -9.93 -6.77 -11.36
CA GLN A 498 -8.50 -6.63 -11.62
C GLN A 498 -7.69 -6.39 -10.35
N VAL A 499 -8.22 -5.58 -9.43
CA VAL A 499 -7.60 -5.27 -8.13
C VAL A 499 -7.47 -6.51 -7.24
N TRP A 500 -8.27 -7.55 -7.54
CA TRP A 500 -8.31 -8.83 -6.82
C TRP A 500 -7.93 -10.01 -7.72
N SER A 501 -7.06 -9.79 -8.71
CA SER A 501 -6.75 -10.77 -9.76
C SER A 501 -5.78 -11.89 -9.34
N TRP A 502 -5.49 -12.02 -8.05
CA TRP A 502 -4.61 -13.08 -7.55
C TRP A 502 -5.26 -14.46 -7.73
N PRO A 503 -4.64 -15.39 -8.48
CA PRO A 503 -5.27 -16.66 -8.89
C PRO A 503 -5.56 -17.62 -7.72
N ILE A 504 -5.01 -17.35 -6.54
CA ILE A 504 -5.20 -18.14 -5.33
C ILE A 504 -6.58 -17.86 -4.71
N PHE A 505 -7.14 -16.66 -4.89
CA PHE A 505 -8.46 -16.37 -4.35
C PHE A 505 -9.55 -17.34 -4.82
N ARG A 506 -10.50 -17.61 -3.93
CA ARG A 506 -11.73 -18.32 -4.27
C ARG A 506 -12.45 -17.60 -5.42
N PRO A 507 -12.99 -18.32 -6.42
CA PRO A 507 -13.79 -17.71 -7.48
C PRO A 507 -14.90 -16.83 -6.91
N GLY A 508 -14.99 -15.60 -7.40
CA GLY A 508 -15.98 -14.63 -6.94
C GLY A 508 -15.58 -13.85 -5.68
N PHE A 509 -14.34 -13.98 -5.19
CA PHE A 509 -13.83 -13.09 -4.14
C PHE A 509 -14.01 -11.62 -4.55
N ASN A 510 -14.44 -10.81 -3.58
CA ASN A 510 -14.74 -9.40 -3.79
C ASN A 510 -14.38 -8.64 -2.51
N GLY A 511 -13.31 -7.87 -2.57
CA GLY A 511 -12.85 -7.04 -1.46
C GLY A 511 -13.48 -5.64 -1.40
N LYS A 512 -14.74 -5.47 -1.85
CA LYS A 512 -15.41 -4.14 -1.80
C LYS A 512 -15.30 -3.50 -0.43
N HIS A 513 -15.61 -4.27 0.61
CA HIS A 513 -15.55 -3.84 2.01
C HIS A 513 -14.16 -3.30 2.39
N LEU A 514 -13.10 -3.98 1.99
CA LEU A 514 -11.72 -3.55 2.22
C LEU A 514 -11.42 -2.20 1.56
N LEU A 515 -11.92 -1.97 0.33
CA LEU A 515 -11.75 -0.68 -0.35
C LEU A 515 -12.65 0.42 0.24
N ASP A 516 -13.78 0.07 0.83
CA ASP A 516 -14.63 1.04 1.53
C ASP A 516 -13.92 1.51 2.82
N LEU A 517 -13.39 0.58 3.63
CA LEU A 517 -12.55 0.91 4.79
C LEU A 517 -11.29 1.69 4.39
N ALA A 518 -10.66 1.32 3.27
CA ALA A 518 -9.48 2.03 2.77
C ALA A 518 -9.77 3.51 2.47
N ARG A 519 -10.96 3.83 1.93
CA ARG A 519 -11.39 5.22 1.67
C ARG A 519 -11.58 6.00 2.95
N LEU A 520 -12.13 5.39 3.99
CA LEU A 520 -12.23 6.02 5.31
C LEU A 520 -10.83 6.31 5.88
N GLN A 521 -9.89 5.39 5.70
CA GLN A 521 -8.52 5.57 6.15
C GLN A 521 -7.69 6.53 5.30
N ALA A 522 -8.19 7.00 4.15
CA ALA A 522 -7.51 8.02 3.34
C ALA A 522 -7.37 9.37 4.07
N TRP A 523 -8.05 9.56 5.20
CA TRP A 523 -7.78 10.62 6.17
C TRP A 523 -6.31 10.65 6.65
N THR A 524 -5.63 9.50 6.61
CA THR A 524 -4.22 9.34 7.00
C THR A 524 -3.24 9.49 5.84
N LEU A 525 -3.73 9.56 4.60
CA LEU A 525 -2.90 9.58 3.39
C LEU A 525 -2.20 10.94 3.25
N LYS A 526 -0.88 10.92 3.03
CA LYS A 526 -0.09 12.10 2.65
C LYS A 526 1.16 11.68 1.86
N PRO A 527 1.74 12.54 1.02
CA PRO A 527 2.99 12.23 0.33
C PRO A 527 4.14 11.99 1.30
N ALA A 528 5.12 11.21 0.86
CA ALA A 528 6.40 11.09 1.54
C ALA A 528 7.46 11.81 0.71
N GLN A 529 7.97 12.93 1.22
CA GLN A 529 8.94 13.75 0.50
C GLN A 529 10.35 13.20 0.68
N LEU A 530 11.11 13.22 -0.40
CA LEU A 530 12.52 12.83 -0.34
C LEU A 530 13.31 13.88 0.44
N GLU A 531 14.01 13.46 1.50
CA GLU A 531 14.92 14.32 2.24
C GLU A 531 16.05 14.77 1.30
N THR A 532 16.06 16.06 0.96
CA THR A 532 17.16 16.64 0.18
C THR A 532 18.26 17.09 1.14
N SER A 533 19.51 16.83 0.77
CA SER A 533 20.70 17.20 1.58
C SER A 533 20.84 18.71 1.88
N GLN A 534 19.97 19.56 1.31
CA GLN A 534 19.86 20.98 1.66
C GLN A 534 19.16 21.23 3.01
N GLY A 535 18.44 20.27 3.56
CA GLY A 535 17.78 20.39 4.89
C GLY A 535 18.74 20.31 6.09
N ARG A 536 20.00 19.87 5.91
CA ARG A 536 20.97 19.76 7.00
C ARG A 536 21.55 21.09 7.49
N THR A 537 21.29 22.22 6.83
CA THR A 537 22.00 23.49 7.12
C THR A 537 21.23 24.49 7.99
N ALA A 538 20.25 24.09 8.79
CA ALA A 538 19.53 25.03 9.67
C ALA A 538 19.13 24.49 11.06
N SER A 539 19.94 23.64 11.70
CA SER A 539 19.78 23.39 13.16
C SER A 539 21.03 22.72 13.75
N GLY A 540 22.13 23.45 13.88
CA GLY A 540 23.35 22.85 14.43
C GLY A 540 24.55 23.77 14.58
N ALA A 541 24.34 25.01 15.02
CA ALA A 541 25.42 25.83 15.54
C ALA A 541 25.16 26.11 17.02
N LEU A 542 25.67 25.23 17.88
CA LEU A 542 25.88 25.56 19.29
C LEU A 542 26.83 26.77 19.37
N PRO A 543 26.51 27.84 20.13
CA PRO A 543 27.44 28.93 20.34
C PRO A 543 28.64 28.39 21.14
N LYS A 544 29.83 28.56 20.57
CA LYS A 544 31.09 28.37 21.31
C LYS A 544 31.24 29.55 22.27
N ASN A 545 31.51 29.25 23.54
CA ASN A 545 32.07 30.18 24.51
C ASN A 545 33.40 30.74 24.04
#